data_AF-A0A970W6Q5-F1
#
_entry.id   AF-A0A970W6Q5-F1
#
_cell.length_a   1.000
_cell.length_b   1.000
_cell.length_c   1.000
_cell.angle_alpha   90.00
_cell.angle_beta   90.00
_cell.angle_gamma   90.00
#
_symmetry.space_group_name_H-M   'P 1'
#
loop_
_entity.id
_entity.type
_entity.pdbx_description
1 polymer ?
#
loop_
_entity_poly.entity_id
_entity_poly.type
_entity_poly.pdbx_seq_one_letter_code
_entity_poly.pdbx_strand_id
1 'polypeptide(L)'
;MAQGAEPIEAALQAVQHAADGLAQLDGLDAAWKAGAAAKLASIAALLRAAADRFFVKTKAGAPFVRRCQEEADKLDALVLQVSASPTPGAPQQLGLALDALNKAARTLDERSQMQGLAIT
;
A
#
# COMPACT_ATOMS: atom_id res chain seq x y z
N MET A 1 20.88 12.75 -0.91
CA MET A 1 20.11 11.75 -1.68
C MET A 1 18.91 11.36 -0.84
N ALA A 2 17.69 11.53 -1.36
CA ALA A 2 16.46 11.42 -0.60
C ALA A 2 16.09 9.95 -0.33
N GLN A 3 16.77 9.33 0.63
CA GLN A 3 16.60 7.89 0.99
C GLN A 3 15.17 7.49 1.38
N GLY A 4 14.26 8.44 1.61
CA GLY A 4 12.86 8.17 1.94
C GLY A 4 11.89 8.18 0.75
N ALA A 5 12.27 8.71 -0.41
CA ALA A 5 11.38 8.82 -1.57
C ALA A 5 11.31 7.50 -2.37
N GLU A 6 12.47 6.88 -2.61
CA GLU A 6 12.61 5.60 -3.30
C GLU A 6 11.66 4.49 -2.77
N PRO A 7 11.56 4.25 -1.45
CA PRO A 7 10.66 3.22 -0.92
C PRO A 7 9.17 3.56 -1.05
N ILE A 8 8.77 4.84 -1.10
CA ILE A 8 7.37 5.19 -1.40
C ILE A 8 7.05 4.95 -2.87
N GLU A 9 7.95 5.31 -3.78
CA GLU A 9 7.77 5.05 -5.21
C GLU A 9 7.66 3.54 -5.48
N ALA A 10 8.50 2.73 -4.83
CA ALA A 10 8.40 1.28 -4.89
C ALA A 10 7.06 0.76 -4.34
N ALA A 11 6.59 1.31 -3.22
CA ALA A 11 5.29 0.95 -2.66
C ALA A 11 4.12 1.32 -3.60
N LEU A 12 4.18 2.50 -4.24
CA LEU A 12 3.19 2.94 -5.22
C LEU A 12 3.17 2.04 -6.45
N GLN A 13 4.34 1.62 -6.94
CA GLN A 13 4.46 0.69 -8.07
C GLN A 13 3.86 -0.68 -7.72
N ALA A 14 4.16 -1.21 -6.54
CA ALA A 14 3.59 -2.48 -6.07
C ALA A 14 2.06 -2.39 -5.86
N VAL A 15 1.55 -1.27 -5.35
CA VAL A 15 0.10 -1.02 -5.23
C VAL A 15 -0.59 -1.01 -6.60
N GLN A 16 0.03 -0.36 -7.59
CA GLN A 16 -0.49 -0.32 -8.95
C GLN A 16 -0.51 -1.72 -9.57
N HIS A 17 0.60 -2.44 -9.49
CA HIS A 17 0.71 -3.79 -10.03
C HIS A 17 -0.27 -4.77 -9.36
N ALA A 18 -0.44 -4.68 -8.03
CA ALA A 18 -1.46 -5.43 -7.31
C ALA A 18 -2.88 -5.09 -7.77
N ALA A 19 -3.19 -3.82 -8.05
CA ALA A 19 -4.51 -3.40 -8.54
C ALA A 19 -4.81 -3.99 -9.93
N ASP A 20 -3.82 -3.94 -10.83
CA ASP A 20 -3.91 -4.53 -12.17
C ASP A 20 -4.08 -6.06 -12.09
N GLY A 21 -3.28 -6.74 -11.26
CA GLY A 21 -3.39 -8.18 -11.05
C GLY A 21 -4.75 -8.58 -10.47
N LEU A 22 -5.27 -7.85 -9.47
CA LEU A 22 -6.60 -8.07 -8.89
C LEU A 22 -7.72 -7.92 -9.91
N ALA A 23 -7.59 -6.99 -10.85
CA ALA A 23 -8.57 -6.82 -11.92
C ALA A 23 -8.63 -8.07 -12.82
N GLN A 24 -7.47 -8.67 -13.10
CA GLN A 24 -7.32 -9.86 -13.95
C GLN A 24 -7.64 -11.19 -13.27
N LEU A 25 -7.79 -11.23 -11.93
CA LEU A 25 -8.12 -12.47 -11.22
C LEU A 25 -9.53 -12.99 -11.54
N ASP A 26 -9.65 -14.08 -12.30
CA ASP A 26 -10.92 -14.75 -12.51
C ASP A 26 -11.43 -15.46 -11.24
N GLY A 27 -12.75 -15.55 -11.09
CA GLY A 27 -13.40 -16.24 -9.96
C GLY A 27 -13.59 -15.41 -8.68
N LEU A 28 -13.13 -14.15 -8.66
CA LEU A 28 -13.45 -13.20 -7.59
C LEU A 28 -14.71 -12.40 -7.90
N ASP A 29 -15.50 -12.13 -6.87
CA ASP A 29 -16.71 -11.32 -6.95
C ASP A 29 -16.41 -9.89 -7.45
N ALA A 30 -17.25 -9.37 -8.36
CA ALA A 30 -17.05 -8.06 -8.97
C ALA A 30 -17.17 -6.91 -7.96
N ALA A 31 -18.07 -7.02 -6.98
CA ALA A 31 -18.20 -6.00 -5.93
C ALA A 31 -16.99 -6.02 -4.99
N TRP A 32 -16.46 -7.21 -4.69
CA TRP A 32 -15.20 -7.35 -3.94
C TRP A 32 -14.02 -6.71 -4.69
N LYS A 33 -13.87 -6.98 -6.00
CA LYS A 33 -12.82 -6.37 -6.83
C LYS A 33 -12.93 -4.85 -6.86
N ALA A 34 -14.15 -4.31 -7.04
CA ALA A 34 -14.39 -2.87 -7.02
C ALA A 34 -14.01 -2.26 -5.65
N GLY A 35 -14.36 -2.93 -4.55
CA GLY A 35 -13.97 -2.51 -3.20
C GLY A 35 -12.46 -2.55 -2.97
N ALA A 36 -11.77 -3.59 -3.45
CA ALA A 36 -10.32 -3.71 -3.39
C ALA A 36 -9.62 -2.61 -4.21
N ALA A 37 -10.09 -2.35 -5.42
CA ALA A 37 -9.57 -1.28 -6.28
C ALA A 37 -9.75 0.10 -5.64
N ALA A 38 -10.92 0.39 -5.06
CA ALA A 38 -11.18 1.64 -4.35
C ALA A 38 -10.26 1.81 -3.12
N LYS A 39 -10.02 0.73 -2.37
CA LYS A 39 -9.05 0.74 -1.27
C LYS A 39 -7.63 1.01 -1.76
N LEU A 40 -7.17 0.34 -2.82
CA LEU A 40 -5.83 0.56 -3.39
C LEU A 40 -5.65 1.98 -3.91
N ALA A 41 -6.66 2.55 -4.57
CA ALA A 41 -6.65 3.94 -4.99
C ALA A 41 -6.52 4.89 -3.79
N SER A 42 -7.21 4.60 -2.69
CA SER A 42 -7.13 5.40 -1.46
C SER A 42 -5.76 5.29 -0.80
N ILE A 43 -5.17 4.10 -0.76
CA ILE A 43 -3.80 3.86 -0.26
C ILE A 43 -2.78 4.61 -1.11
N ALA A 44 -2.88 4.53 -2.43
CA ALA A 44 -2.00 5.24 -3.36
C ALA A 44 -2.07 6.76 -3.15
N ALA A 45 -3.27 7.30 -2.93
CA ALA A 45 -3.46 8.72 -2.61
C ALA A 45 -2.77 9.11 -1.30
N LEU A 46 -2.90 8.29 -0.25
CA LEU A 46 -2.22 8.52 1.05
C LEU A 46 -0.70 8.49 0.91
N LEU A 47 -0.16 7.48 0.21
CA LEU A 47 1.29 7.35 0.00
C LEU A 47 1.84 8.53 -0.80
N ARG A 48 1.14 8.97 -1.85
CA ARG A 48 1.54 10.14 -2.65
C ARG A 48 1.48 11.43 -1.82
N ALA A 49 0.43 11.62 -1.04
CA ALA A 49 0.33 12.77 -0.13
C ALA A 49 1.42 12.77 0.96
N ALA A 50 1.84 11.59 1.41
CA ALA A 50 2.95 11.44 2.35
C ALA A 50 4.32 11.70 1.70
N ALA A 51 4.51 11.33 0.43
CA ALA A 51 5.76 11.49 -0.31
C ALA A 51 6.28 12.94 -0.35
N ASP A 52 5.36 13.89 -0.47
CA ASP A 52 5.66 15.31 -0.49
C ASP A 52 6.05 15.87 0.88
N ARG A 53 5.80 15.14 1.98
CA ARG A 53 6.05 15.62 3.34
C ARG A 53 7.50 15.44 3.77
N PHE A 54 8.02 16.43 4.50
CA PHE A 54 9.38 16.40 5.03
C PHE A 54 9.63 15.18 5.93
N PHE A 55 8.64 14.74 6.71
CA PHE A 55 8.71 13.58 7.61
C PHE A 55 9.24 12.32 6.91
N VAL A 56 8.75 12.01 5.72
CA VAL A 56 9.16 10.85 4.93
C VAL A 56 10.64 10.91 4.56
N LYS A 57 11.18 12.11 4.39
CA LYS A 57 12.59 12.35 4.05
C LYS A 57 13.50 12.29 5.28
N THR A 58 12.94 12.16 6.49
CA THR A 58 13.69 12.04 7.75
C THR A 58 13.93 10.58 8.16
N LYS A 59 14.93 10.35 9.00
CA LYS A 59 15.18 9.04 9.63
C LYS A 59 14.00 8.56 10.49
N ALA A 60 13.16 9.47 10.99
CA ALA A 60 11.97 9.12 11.78
C ALA A 60 10.84 8.53 10.92
N GLY A 61 10.74 8.93 9.64
CA GLY A 61 9.78 8.40 8.69
C GLY A 61 10.19 7.07 8.06
N ALA A 62 11.51 6.83 7.93
CA ALA A 62 12.07 5.65 7.28
C ALA A 62 11.44 4.28 7.68
N PRO A 63 11.23 3.95 8.97
CA PRO A 63 10.62 2.65 9.33
C PRO A 63 9.15 2.53 8.87
N PHE A 64 8.39 3.61 8.87
CA PHE A 64 6.98 3.61 8.44
C PHE A 64 6.86 3.49 6.93
N VAL A 65 7.74 4.18 6.21
CA VAL A 65 7.83 4.12 4.75
C VAL A 65 8.24 2.71 4.29
N ARG A 66 9.28 2.15 4.92
CA ARG A 66 9.71 0.77 4.67
C ARG A 66 8.60 -0.22 4.94
N ARG A 67 7.82 -0.02 6.02
CA ARG A 67 6.66 -0.86 6.31
C ARG A 67 5.59 -0.81 5.22
N CYS A 68 5.30 0.38 4.67
CA CYS A 68 4.36 0.52 3.56
C CYS A 68 4.85 -0.26 2.32
N GLN A 69 6.15 -0.19 2.02
CA GLN A 69 6.75 -0.95 0.93
C GLN A 69 6.65 -2.47 1.16
N GLU A 70 7.00 -2.95 2.37
CA GLU A 70 6.93 -4.38 2.71
C GLU A 70 5.50 -4.93 2.60
N GLU A 71 4.48 -4.18 3.03
CA GLU A 71 3.09 -4.63 2.93
C GLU A 71 2.57 -4.55 1.48
N ALA A 72 3.04 -3.58 0.67
CA ALA A 72 2.69 -3.50 -0.74
C ALA A 72 3.31 -4.66 -1.54
N ASP A 73 4.57 -4.99 -1.28
CA ASP A 73 5.28 -6.12 -1.90
C ASP A 73 4.62 -7.46 -1.54
N LYS A 74 4.22 -7.64 -0.27
CA LYS A 74 3.45 -8.83 0.16
C LYS A 74 2.11 -8.95 -0.55
N LEU A 75 1.39 -7.84 -0.72
CA LEU A 75 0.13 -7.84 -1.45
C LEU A 75 0.36 -8.22 -2.92
N ASP A 76 1.35 -7.62 -3.57
CA ASP A 76 1.71 -7.91 -4.96
C ASP A 76 2.08 -9.40 -5.15
N ALA A 77 2.96 -9.92 -4.29
CA ALA A 77 3.34 -11.33 -4.31
C ALA A 77 2.15 -12.26 -4.06
N LEU A 78 1.21 -11.87 -3.20
CA LEU A 78 -0.01 -12.63 -2.95
C LEU A 78 -0.95 -12.61 -4.16
N VAL A 79 -1.10 -11.47 -4.83
CA VAL A 79 -1.88 -11.35 -6.06
C VAL A 79 -1.28 -12.25 -7.15
N LEU A 80 0.04 -12.24 -7.33
CA LEU A 80 0.74 -13.13 -8.27
C LEU A 80 0.54 -14.61 -7.91
N GLN A 81 0.62 -14.95 -6.63
CA GLN A 81 0.40 -16.32 -6.15
C GLN A 81 -1.03 -16.79 -6.43
N VAL A 82 -2.04 -15.97 -6.13
CA VAL A 82 -3.45 -16.29 -6.38
C VAL A 82 -3.72 -16.38 -7.88
N SER A 83 -3.07 -15.55 -8.69
CA SER A 83 -3.18 -15.59 -10.15
C SER A 83 -2.60 -16.88 -10.72
N ALA A 84 -1.47 -17.35 -10.18
CA ALA A 84 -0.82 -18.58 -10.62
C ALA A 84 -1.54 -19.85 -10.13
N SER A 85 -2.07 -19.81 -8.90
CA SER A 85 -2.69 -20.94 -8.21
C SER A 85 -3.87 -20.47 -7.36
N PRO A 86 -5.10 -20.43 -7.91
CA PRO A 86 -6.27 -19.99 -7.17
C PRO A 86 -6.59 -20.98 -6.04
N THR A 87 -6.36 -20.55 -4.79
CA THR A 87 -6.65 -21.31 -3.58
C THR A 87 -7.99 -20.90 -2.96
N PRO A 88 -8.73 -21.85 -2.36
CA PRO A 88 -9.90 -21.52 -1.55
C PRO A 88 -9.44 -20.68 -0.34
N GLY A 89 -9.93 -19.44 -0.24
CA GLY A 89 -9.53 -18.46 0.78
C GLY A 89 -8.70 -17.28 0.27
N ALA A 90 -8.32 -17.27 -1.01
CA ALA A 90 -7.66 -16.14 -1.66
C ALA A 90 -8.27 -14.76 -1.36
N PRO A 91 -9.60 -14.52 -1.47
CA PRO A 91 -10.18 -13.21 -1.17
C PRO A 91 -9.99 -12.77 0.29
N GLN A 92 -9.99 -13.70 1.24
CA GLN A 92 -9.73 -13.38 2.65
C GLN A 92 -8.26 -13.02 2.87
N GLN A 93 -7.33 -13.76 2.27
CA GLN A 93 -5.90 -13.46 2.36
C GLN A 93 -5.58 -12.10 1.72
N LEU A 94 -6.11 -11.84 0.52
CA LEU A 94 -5.96 -10.57 -0.18
C LEU A 94 -6.60 -9.43 0.63
N GLY A 95 -7.77 -9.66 1.22
CA GLY A 95 -8.44 -8.70 2.09
C GLY A 95 -7.62 -8.32 3.33
N LEU A 96 -6.97 -9.30 3.96
CA LEU A 96 -6.08 -9.08 5.11
C LEU A 96 -4.82 -8.30 4.72
N ALA A 97 -4.20 -8.63 3.59
CA ALA A 97 -3.04 -7.91 3.07
C ALA A 97 -3.39 -6.45 2.71
N LEU A 98 -4.53 -6.22 2.07
CA LEU A 98 -5.07 -4.89 1.78
C LEU A 98 -5.30 -4.07 3.06
N ASP A 99 -5.85 -4.68 4.10
CA ASP A 99 -6.09 -3.99 5.38
C ASP A 99 -4.77 -3.64 6.08
N ALA A 100 -3.79 -4.56 6.07
CA ALA A 100 -2.48 -4.32 6.64
C ALA A 100 -1.74 -3.17 5.95
N LEU A 101 -1.78 -3.12 4.62
CA LEU A 101 -1.22 -2.02 3.84
C LEU A 101 -1.94 -0.69 4.11
N ASN A 102 -3.28 -0.71 4.15
CA ASN A 102 -4.06 0.47 4.50
C ASN A 102 -3.71 1.01 5.89
N LYS A 103 -3.56 0.12 6.87
CA LYS A 103 -3.15 0.50 8.24
C LYS A 103 -1.74 1.11 8.26
N ALA A 104 -0.81 0.56 7.49
CA ALA A 104 0.54 1.10 7.37
C ALA A 104 0.52 2.52 6.74
N ALA A 105 -0.20 2.68 5.64
CA ALA A 105 -0.33 3.97 4.95
C ALA A 105 -1.00 5.04 5.82
N ARG A 106 -2.07 4.67 6.56
CA ARG A 106 -2.72 5.58 7.52
C ARG A 106 -1.79 5.96 8.67
N THR A 107 -1.06 5.01 9.23
CA THR A 107 -0.09 5.30 10.30
C THR A 107 1.00 6.27 9.80
N LEU A 108 1.49 6.08 8.58
CA LEU A 108 2.46 6.99 7.96
C LEU A 108 1.87 8.40 7.77
N ASP A 109 0.63 8.49 7.26
CA ASP A 109 -0.07 9.76 7.09
C ASP A 109 -0.26 10.48 8.43
N GLU A 110 -0.82 9.82 9.44
CA GLU A 110 -1.06 10.40 10.77
C GLU A 110 0.25 10.90 11.41
N ARG A 111 1.32 10.11 11.34
CA ARG A 111 2.63 10.50 11.88
C ARG A 111 3.25 11.67 11.14
N SER A 112 3.08 11.71 9.82
CA SER A 112 3.61 12.81 9.02
C SER A 112 2.82 14.10 9.17
N GLN A 113 1.51 14.05 9.51
CA GLN A 113 0.72 15.23 9.88
C GLN A 113 1.13 15.79 11.25
N MET A 114 1.26 14.93 12.27
CA MET A 114 1.60 15.37 13.64
C MET A 114 2.96 16.05 13.74
N GLN A 115 3.96 15.63 12.95
CA GLN A 115 5.26 16.30 12.92
C GLN A 115 5.28 17.58 12.08
N GLY A 116 4.34 17.74 11.13
CA GLY A 116 4.17 19.00 10.39
C GLY A 116 3.64 20.15 11.26
N LEU A 117 2.89 19.84 12.32
CA LEU A 117 2.32 20.81 13.28
C LEU A 117 3.32 21.29 14.35
N ALA A 118 4.45 20.61 14.53
CA ALA A 118 5.43 20.95 15.57
C ALA A 118 6.42 22.05 15.14
N ILE A 119 6.32 22.53 13.89
CA ILE A 119 7.20 23.56 13.33
C ILE A 119 6.34 24.75 12.87
N THR A 120 5.68 25.41 13.81
CA THR A 120 5.10 26.75 13.64
C THR A 120 5.32 27.56 14.91
#